data_AF-A0A923INN5-F1
#
_entry.id   AF-A0A923INN5-F1
#
_cell.length_a   1.000
_cell.length_b   1.000
_cell.length_c   1.000
_cell.angle_alpha   90.00
_cell.angle_beta   90.00
_cell.angle_gamma   90.00
#
_symmetry.space_group_name_H-M   'P 1'
#
loop_
_entity.id
_entity.type
_entity.pdbx_description
1 polymer ?
#
loop_
_entity_poly.entity_id
_entity_poly.type
_entity_poly.pdbx_seq_one_letter_code
_entity_poly.pdbx_strand_id
1 'polypeptide(L)'
;NIVRKRGLRVLNHEELKNGDVSLTYVSKLMNRRYTEGPTMRKILQSIWYQINYGQEIYVIGEILPDKTVKGGTGWGAEFAKICNKPLYVFDQKRSAWFRWNQEDWVEREKGDEPVITHLHFAGTGTRYLQENGRKAIVELFERTFS
;
A
#
# COMPACT_ATOMS: atom_id res chain seq x y z
N ASN A 1 18.02 -11.71 -6.80
CA ASN A 1 17.91 -12.98 -6.04
C ASN A 1 16.65 -13.00 -5.20
N ILE A 2 15.86 -14.06 -5.26
CA ILE A 2 14.66 -14.25 -4.43
C ILE A 2 15.11 -14.69 -3.04
N VAL A 3 14.87 -13.84 -2.03
CA VAL A 3 15.39 -14.04 -0.67
C VAL A 3 14.44 -14.87 0.22
N ARG A 4 13.17 -15.02 -0.18
CA ARG A 4 12.15 -15.85 0.50
C ARG A 4 11.29 -16.59 -0.53
N LYS A 5 11.14 -17.91 -0.36
CA LYS A 5 10.28 -18.77 -1.21
C LYS A 5 8.97 -19.18 -0.53
N ARG A 6 8.94 -19.25 0.81
CA ARG A 6 7.72 -19.56 1.57
C ARG A 6 6.67 -18.47 1.34
N GLY A 7 5.46 -18.88 0.96
CA GLY A 7 4.35 -17.95 0.67
C GLY A 7 4.50 -17.17 -0.65
N LEU A 8 5.52 -17.45 -1.46
CA LEU A 8 5.65 -16.86 -2.79
C LEU A 8 4.55 -17.40 -3.71
N ARG A 9 3.73 -16.50 -4.25
CA ARG A 9 2.72 -16.81 -5.27
C ARG A 9 3.09 -16.11 -6.58
N VAL A 10 3.18 -16.88 -7.65
CA VAL A 10 3.30 -16.35 -9.01
C VAL A 10 1.90 -16.34 -9.62
N LEU A 11 1.41 -15.15 -9.98
CA LEU A 11 0.07 -14.99 -10.55
C LEU A 11 0.04 -15.48 -12.00
N ASN A 12 -0.96 -16.29 -12.32
CA ASN A 12 -1.21 -16.72 -13.69
C ASN A 12 -1.93 -15.62 -14.51
N HIS A 13 -2.15 -15.88 -15.80
CA HIS A 13 -2.78 -14.89 -16.68
C HIS A 13 -4.21 -14.51 -16.25
N GLU A 14 -5.01 -15.47 -15.81
CA GLU A 14 -6.40 -15.25 -15.39
C GLU A 14 -6.47 -14.44 -14.09
N GLU A 15 -5.61 -14.75 -13.13
CA GLU A 15 -5.50 -14.00 -11.87
C GLU A 15 -5.08 -12.55 -12.12
N LEU A 16 -4.13 -12.31 -13.03
CA LEU A 16 -3.71 -10.97 -13.42
C LEU A 16 -4.84 -10.22 -14.15
N LYS A 17 -5.63 -10.92 -14.95
CA LYS A 17 -6.75 -10.34 -15.70
C LYS A 17 -7.85 -9.80 -14.79
N ASN A 18 -8.05 -10.39 -13.61
CA ASN A 18 -9.01 -9.88 -12.62
C ASN A 18 -8.66 -8.48 -12.10
N GLY A 19 -7.37 -8.14 -12.07
CA GLY A 19 -6.87 -6.82 -11.72
C GLY A 19 -6.63 -5.90 -12.92
N ASP A 20 -7.17 -6.22 -14.10
CA ASP A 20 -6.97 -5.41 -15.29
C ASP A 20 -7.76 -4.10 -15.19
N VAL A 21 -7.02 -3.00 -15.05
CA VAL A 21 -7.56 -1.66 -14.91
C VAL A 21 -7.04 -0.77 -16.03
N SER A 22 -7.90 0.11 -16.53
CA SER A 22 -7.50 1.09 -17.54
C SER A 22 -6.44 2.04 -16.98
N LEU A 23 -5.28 2.12 -17.65
CA LEU A 23 -4.24 3.09 -17.30
C LEU A 23 -4.76 4.53 -17.34
N THR A 24 -5.71 4.83 -18.23
CA THR A 24 -6.36 6.15 -18.28
C THR A 24 -7.15 6.44 -17.01
N TYR A 25 -7.87 5.45 -16.49
CA TYR A 25 -8.61 5.59 -15.22
C TYR A 25 -7.65 5.81 -14.05
N VAL A 26 -6.62 4.96 -13.93
CA VAL A 26 -5.60 5.06 -12.88
C VAL A 26 -4.85 6.40 -12.97
N SER A 27 -4.56 6.89 -14.18
CA SER A 27 -3.91 8.19 -14.40
C SER A 27 -4.76 9.36 -13.91
N LYS A 28 -6.07 9.35 -14.22
CA LYS A 28 -7.01 10.38 -13.77
C LYS A 28 -7.18 10.35 -12.25
N LEU A 29 -7.39 9.16 -11.68
CA LEU A 29 -7.57 9.00 -10.24
C LEU A 29 -6.35 9.48 -9.46
N MET A 30 -5.16 9.21 -9.97
CA MET A 30 -3.90 9.52 -9.30
C MET A 30 -3.28 10.84 -9.75
N ASN A 31 -4.01 11.64 -10.54
CA ASN A 31 -3.56 12.90 -11.12
C ASN A 31 -2.14 12.85 -11.71
N ARG A 32 -1.79 11.75 -12.40
CA ARG A 32 -0.43 11.51 -12.89
C ARG A 32 -0.41 10.71 -14.18
N ARG A 33 0.62 10.92 -14.99
CA ARG A 33 0.88 10.12 -16.19
C ARG A 33 1.72 8.91 -15.85
N TYR A 34 1.30 7.74 -16.29
CA TYR A 34 2.11 6.52 -16.25
C TYR A 34 2.69 6.26 -17.63
N THR A 35 3.91 5.73 -17.68
CA THR A 35 4.48 5.23 -18.92
C THR A 35 3.66 4.05 -19.40
N GLU A 36 3.15 4.12 -20.63
CA GLU A 36 2.43 3.01 -21.23
C GLU A 36 3.42 1.88 -21.53
N GLY A 37 3.22 0.72 -20.91
CA GLY A 37 4.08 -0.43 -21.11
C GLY A 37 3.54 -1.70 -20.45
N PRO A 38 3.83 -2.90 -21.00
CA PRO A 38 3.33 -4.17 -20.47
C PRO A 38 3.74 -4.42 -19.02
N THR A 39 4.93 -3.97 -18.64
CA THR A 39 5.47 -4.09 -17.28
C THR A 39 4.66 -3.28 -16.27
N MET A 40 4.26 -2.05 -16.62
CA MET A 40 3.47 -1.21 -15.71
C MET A 40 2.10 -1.84 -15.44
N ARG A 41 1.46 -2.38 -16.47
CA ARG A 41 0.19 -3.11 -16.33
C ARG A 41 0.32 -4.28 -15.35
N LYS A 42 1.35 -5.12 -15.51
CA LYS A 42 1.59 -6.26 -14.59
C LYS A 42 1.85 -5.82 -13.15
N ILE A 43 2.53 -4.69 -12.95
CA ILE A 43 2.74 -4.12 -11.61
C ILE A 43 1.41 -3.73 -10.99
N LEU A 44 0.55 -3.00 -11.72
CA LEU A 44 -0.76 -2.57 -11.21
C LEU A 44 -1.67 -3.77 -10.90
N GLN A 45 -1.68 -4.79 -11.76
CA GLN A 45 -2.42 -6.05 -11.55
C GLN A 45 -1.92 -6.80 -10.31
N SER A 46 -0.60 -6.84 -10.10
CA SER A 46 -0.01 -7.49 -8.92
C SER A 46 -0.35 -6.75 -7.62
N ILE A 47 -0.30 -5.41 -7.65
CA ILE A 47 -0.72 -4.58 -6.51
C ILE A 47 -2.21 -4.77 -6.24
N TRP A 48 -3.05 -4.74 -7.28
CA TRP A 48 -4.48 -5.00 -7.17
C TRP A 48 -4.74 -6.34 -6.46
N TYR A 49 -4.04 -7.41 -6.85
CA TYR A 49 -4.16 -8.72 -6.22
C TYR A 49 -3.81 -8.66 -4.73
N GLN A 50 -2.65 -8.08 -4.38
CA GLN A 50 -2.21 -7.98 -2.97
C GLN A 50 -3.25 -7.26 -2.11
N ILE A 51 -3.74 -6.11 -2.59
CA ILE A 51 -4.72 -5.31 -1.85
C ILE A 51 -6.09 -6.00 -1.81
N ASN A 52 -6.51 -6.65 -2.90
CA ASN A 52 -7.80 -7.34 -2.97
C ASN A 52 -7.90 -8.48 -1.93
N TYR A 53 -6.82 -9.21 -1.70
CA TYR A 53 -6.77 -10.31 -0.71
C TYR A 53 -6.32 -9.89 0.70
N GLY A 54 -5.84 -8.67 0.90
CA GLY A 54 -5.58 -8.11 2.23
C GLY A 54 -6.84 -7.53 2.87
N GLN A 55 -7.11 -7.80 4.14
CA GLN A 55 -8.20 -7.18 4.92
C GLN A 55 -7.76 -5.85 5.52
N GLU A 56 -6.50 -5.75 5.95
CA GLU A 56 -5.87 -4.50 6.41
C GLU A 56 -4.71 -4.13 5.50
N ILE A 57 -4.56 -2.85 5.24
CA ILE A 57 -3.54 -2.33 4.33
C ILE A 57 -2.60 -1.39 5.08
N TYR A 58 -1.31 -1.72 5.07
CA TYR A 58 -0.25 -0.92 5.67
C TYR A 58 0.70 -0.43 4.59
N VAL A 59 0.99 0.87 4.62
CA VAL A 59 1.73 1.55 3.59
C VAL A 59 2.91 2.30 4.19
N ILE A 60 4.11 2.13 3.66
CA ILE A 60 5.25 3.00 3.98
C ILE A 60 5.51 3.93 2.80
N GLY A 61 5.37 5.23 3.00
CA GLY A 61 5.41 6.19 1.90
C GLY A 61 5.49 7.65 2.33
N GLU A 62 4.95 8.51 1.48
CA GLU A 62 4.87 9.97 1.66
C GLU A 62 3.47 10.38 1.19
N ILE A 63 2.71 11.05 2.06
CA ILE A 63 1.38 11.57 1.74
C ILE A 63 1.57 12.91 1.03
N LEU A 64 1.00 13.03 -0.16
CA LEU A 64 1.06 14.23 -0.98
C LEU A 64 -0.06 15.22 -0.60
N PRO A 65 0.06 16.50 -0.99
CA PRO A 65 -0.98 17.50 -0.71
C PRO A 65 -2.36 17.18 -1.28
N ASP A 66 -2.44 16.37 -2.34
CA ASP A 66 -3.68 15.87 -2.94
C ASP A 66 -4.27 14.63 -2.23
N LYS A 67 -3.76 14.32 -1.03
CA LYS A 67 -4.13 13.15 -0.20
C LYS A 67 -3.78 11.79 -0.83
N THR A 68 -3.04 11.76 -1.94
CA THR A 68 -2.53 10.51 -2.52
C THR A 68 -1.20 10.11 -1.91
N VAL A 69 -0.80 8.85 -2.06
CA VAL A 69 0.54 8.40 -1.65
C VAL A 69 1.48 8.41 -2.86
N LYS A 70 2.71 8.88 -2.64
CA LYS A 70 3.71 9.01 -3.70
C LYS A 70 4.11 7.67 -4.33
N GLY A 71 4.27 7.67 -5.65
CA GLY A 71 4.81 6.52 -6.41
C GLY A 71 3.82 5.37 -6.63
N GLY A 72 4.31 4.20 -7.07
CA GLY A 72 3.46 3.03 -7.38
C GLY A 72 2.62 2.53 -6.20
N THR A 73 3.14 2.69 -4.99
CA THR A 73 2.46 2.48 -3.70
C THR A 73 1.14 3.24 -3.61
N GLY A 74 1.07 4.43 -4.22
CA GLY A 74 -0.14 5.24 -4.34
C GLY A 74 -1.32 4.49 -4.92
N TRP A 75 -1.11 3.67 -5.96
CA TRP A 75 -2.21 2.92 -6.56
C TRP A 75 -2.81 1.92 -5.55
N GLY A 76 -1.96 1.25 -4.76
CA GLY A 76 -2.43 0.33 -3.73
C GLY A 76 -3.23 1.02 -2.63
N ALA A 77 -2.79 2.22 -2.22
CA ALA A 77 -3.51 3.04 -1.25
C ALA A 77 -4.86 3.53 -1.81
N GLU A 78 -4.90 4.09 -3.03
CA GLU A 78 -6.15 4.53 -3.65
C GLU A 78 -7.12 3.37 -3.87
N PHE A 79 -6.62 2.21 -4.29
CA PHE A 79 -7.46 1.03 -4.45
C PHE A 79 -8.01 0.53 -3.11
N ALA A 80 -7.23 0.59 -2.02
CA ALA A 80 -7.71 0.29 -0.68
C ALA A 80 -8.83 1.24 -0.23
N LYS A 81 -8.74 2.54 -0.57
CA LYS A 81 -9.82 3.52 -0.34
C LYS A 81 -11.10 3.12 -1.07
N ILE A 82 -10.99 2.74 -2.36
CA ILE A 82 -12.14 2.29 -3.17
C ILE A 82 -12.79 1.05 -2.56
N CYS A 83 -11.99 0.12 -2.04
CA CYS A 83 -12.50 -1.09 -1.39
C CYS A 83 -12.99 -0.86 0.06
N ASN A 84 -12.95 0.37 0.59
CA ASN A 84 -13.27 0.70 1.98
C ASN A 84 -12.53 -0.17 3.01
N LYS A 85 -11.26 -0.50 2.72
CA LYS A 85 -10.43 -1.30 3.62
C LYS A 85 -9.74 -0.42 4.66
N PRO A 86 -9.55 -0.89 5.91
CA PRO A 86 -8.66 -0.25 6.87
C PRO A 86 -7.29 0.04 6.22
N LEU A 87 -6.94 1.32 6.16
CA LEU A 87 -5.77 1.80 5.45
C LEU A 87 -4.95 2.70 6.36
N TYR A 88 -3.69 2.29 6.55
CA TYR A 88 -2.72 2.99 7.37
C TYR A 88 -1.49 3.34 6.52
N VAL A 89 -1.03 4.58 6.62
CA VAL A 89 0.20 5.05 5.97
C VAL A 89 1.15 5.57 7.02
N PHE A 90 2.38 5.06 7.05
CA PHE A 90 3.48 5.72 7.71
C PHE A 90 4.09 6.72 6.74
N ASP A 91 3.96 8.00 7.04
CA ASP A 91 4.57 9.06 6.26
C ASP A 91 6.01 9.27 6.72
N GLN A 92 6.99 8.88 5.89
CA GLN A 92 8.41 9.01 6.21
C GLN A 92 8.88 10.46 6.34
N LYS A 93 8.17 11.45 5.78
CA LYS A 93 8.51 12.88 5.93
C LYS A 93 8.04 13.43 7.27
N ARG A 94 6.90 12.95 7.76
CA ARG A 94 6.31 13.37 9.04
C ARG A 94 6.72 12.46 10.20
N SER A 95 7.27 11.28 9.91
CA SER A 95 7.64 10.24 10.88
C SER A 95 6.48 9.81 11.78
N ALA A 96 5.28 9.72 11.21
CA ALA A 96 4.05 9.38 11.94
C ALA A 96 3.15 8.45 11.11
N TRP A 97 2.31 7.69 11.82
CA TRP A 97 1.25 6.88 11.22
C TRP A 97 0.00 7.73 10.99
N PHE A 98 -0.68 7.48 9.88
CA PHE A 98 -1.96 8.09 9.52
C PHE A 98 -2.96 7.01 9.16
N ARG A 99 -4.22 7.17 9.57
CA ARG A 99 -5.33 6.32 9.15
C ARG A 99 -6.24 7.09 8.21
N TRP A 100 -6.66 6.44 7.13
CA TRP A 100 -7.69 6.98 6.26
C TRP A 100 -9.06 6.86 6.93
N ASN A 101 -9.79 7.96 7.09
CA ASN A 101 -11.14 7.97 7.67
C ASN A 101 -12.26 8.08 6.61
N GLN A 102 -11.96 7.77 5.34
CA GLN A 102 -12.83 7.96 4.16
C GLN A 102 -12.85 9.36 3.55
N GLU A 103 -12.32 10.37 4.25
CA GLU A 103 -12.27 11.76 3.77
C GLU A 103 -10.85 12.35 3.82
N ASP A 104 -10.13 12.03 4.88
CA ASP A 104 -8.84 12.59 5.26
C ASP A 104 -7.91 11.59 5.92
N TRP A 105 -6.63 11.98 5.95
CA TRP A 105 -5.60 11.30 6.71
C TRP A 105 -5.59 11.84 8.14
N VAL A 106 -5.99 11.00 9.08
CA VAL A 106 -5.97 11.31 10.51
C VAL A 106 -4.68 10.78 11.10
N GLU A 107 -3.86 11.67 11.65
CA GLU A 107 -2.63 11.29 12.36
C GLU A 107 -2.97 10.42 13.56
N ARG A 108 -2.13 9.41 13.81
CA ARG A 108 -2.24 8.52 14.95
C ARG A 108 -1.33 9.04 16.04
N GLU A 109 -1.94 9.29 17.20
CA GLU A 109 -1.21 9.72 18.38
C GLU A 109 -0.29 8.60 18.88
N LYS A 110 0.74 8.99 19.63
CA LYS A 110 1.65 8.04 20.27
C LYS A 110 0.89 7.18 21.27
N GLY A 111 1.01 5.86 21.17
CA GLY A 111 0.25 4.89 21.94
C GLY A 111 -1.04 4.40 21.26
N ASP A 112 -1.47 5.06 20.17
CA ASP A 112 -2.61 4.66 19.34
C ASP A 112 -2.13 4.27 17.92
N GLU A 113 -0.86 3.88 17.79
CA GLU A 113 -0.30 3.39 16.53
C GLU A 113 -1.03 2.13 16.05
N PRO A 114 -1.08 1.90 14.72
CA PRO A 114 -1.68 0.70 14.18
C PRO A 114 -1.06 -0.59 14.74
N VAL A 115 -1.93 -1.58 14.92
CA VAL A 115 -1.62 -3.01 15.11
C VAL A 115 -2.30 -3.81 14.02
N ILE A 116 -1.79 -5.01 13.72
CA ILE A 116 -2.41 -5.91 12.74
C ILE A 116 -3.43 -6.77 13.47
N THR A 117 -4.70 -6.63 13.11
CA THR A 117 -5.80 -7.38 13.74
C THR A 117 -6.29 -8.53 12.87
N HIS A 118 -5.96 -8.51 11.57
CA HIS A 118 -6.39 -9.52 10.60
C HIS A 118 -5.23 -10.42 10.15
N LEU A 119 -5.50 -11.73 10.06
CA LEU A 119 -4.52 -12.72 9.56
C LEU A 119 -4.09 -12.43 8.11
N HIS A 120 -5.03 -11.96 7.30
CA HIS A 120 -4.79 -11.56 5.93
C HIS A 120 -4.64 -10.04 5.87
N PHE A 121 -3.42 -9.54 5.79
CA PHE A 121 -3.11 -8.13 5.59
C PHE A 121 -2.14 -7.96 4.41
N ALA A 122 -2.09 -6.76 3.85
CA ALA A 122 -1.16 -6.42 2.78
C ALA A 122 -0.28 -5.24 3.21
N GLY A 123 1.02 -5.43 3.03
CA GLY A 123 2.01 -4.37 3.16
C GLY A 123 2.45 -3.88 1.78
N THR A 124 2.43 -2.57 1.57
CA THR A 124 3.05 -1.93 0.40
C THR A 124 4.02 -0.84 0.86
N GLY A 125 5.03 -0.56 0.05
CA GLY A 125 6.14 0.27 0.50
C GLY A 125 6.78 1.06 -0.62
N THR A 126 7.81 1.81 -0.24
CA THR A 126 8.60 2.64 -1.14
C THR A 126 9.92 1.95 -1.49
N ARG A 127 10.46 2.27 -2.67
CA ARG A 127 11.84 1.89 -3.05
C ARG A 127 12.90 2.69 -2.28
N TYR A 128 12.51 3.83 -1.71
CA TYR A 128 13.36 4.73 -0.95
C TYR A 128 13.01 4.63 0.54
N LEU A 129 13.20 3.44 1.10
CA LEU A 129 12.94 3.17 2.52
C LEU A 129 13.97 3.91 3.37
N GLN A 130 13.50 4.76 4.27
CA GLN A 130 14.31 5.48 5.25
C GLN A 130 14.36 4.72 6.57
N GLU A 131 15.30 5.09 7.45
CA GLU A 131 15.48 4.39 8.74
C GLU A 131 14.25 4.48 9.63
N ASN A 132 13.55 5.63 9.64
CA ASN A 132 12.28 5.77 10.37
C ASN A 132 11.18 4.84 9.82
N GLY A 133 11.07 4.69 8.49
CA GLY A 133 10.15 3.73 7.87
C GLY A 133 10.50 2.29 8.20
N ARG A 134 11.80 1.96 8.25
CA ARG A 134 12.26 0.62 8.67
C ARG A 134 11.90 0.35 10.13
N LYS A 135 12.13 1.32 11.03
CA LYS A 135 11.72 1.23 12.44
C LYS A 135 10.21 1.06 12.59
N ALA A 136 9.41 1.85 11.87
CA ALA A 136 7.96 1.76 11.91
C ALA A 136 7.43 0.37 11.52
N ILE A 137 8.07 -0.31 10.56
CA ILE A 137 7.74 -1.71 10.21
C ILE A 137 8.05 -2.64 11.38
N VAL A 138 9.26 -2.55 11.96
CA VAL A 138 9.67 -3.42 13.07
C VAL A 138 8.72 -3.24 14.27
N GLU A 139 8.48 -1.99 14.66
CA GLU A 139 7.60 -1.66 15.77
C GLU A 139 6.15 -2.08 15.53
N LEU A 140 5.65 -2.02 14.28
CA LEU A 140 4.32 -2.53 13.95
C LEU A 140 4.21 -4.02 14.26
N PHE A 141 5.22 -4.81 13.87
CA PHE A 141 5.24 -6.25 14.15
C PHE A 141 5.44 -6.54 15.63
N GLU A 142 6.35 -5.82 16.30
CA GLU A 142 6.57 -5.97 17.74
C GLU A 142 5.29 -5.65 18.52
N ARG A 143 4.63 -4.52 18.27
CA ARG A 143 3.36 -4.17 18.94
C ARG A 143 2.25 -5.18 18.70
N THR A 144 2.26 -5.85 17.54
CA THR A 144 1.20 -6.78 17.14
C THR A 144 1.40 -8.18 17.75
N PHE A 145 2.63 -8.68 17.78
CA PHE A 145 2.93 -10.10 18.04
C PHE A 145 3.77 -10.34 19.30
N SER A 146 3.99 -9.32 20.12
CA SER A 146 4.63 -9.49 21.45
C SER A 146 3.70 -10.15 22.46
#